data_AF-A0A2N2VSD5-F1
#
_entry.id   AF-A0A2N2VSD5-F1
#
_cell.length_a   1.000
_cell.length_b   1.000
_cell.length_c   1.000
_cell.angle_alpha   90.00
_cell.angle_beta   90.00
_cell.angle_gamma   90.00
#
_symmetry.space_group_name_H-M   'P 1'
#
loop_
_entity.id
_entity.type
_entity.pdbx_description
1 polymer ?
#
loop_
_entity_poly.entity_id
_entity_poly.type
_entity_poly.pdbx_seq_one_letter_code
_entity_poly.pdbx_strand_id
1 'polypeptide(L)'
;MTLLPHTGHAYAAFDRIARLVETWLVGRIPAVAGFSELVVRERLMQRVVEVALWPFVGMYSKQDIASAKYFPAPDKSLDCGGIILHPVDGKVSISPRLFAASFIEFTLHWLYVLGAILSGILPHRSSDVRPATLVFGVGAESLFNEGNDSRFVNYCRAGPIEPLARARRLIVQCSARSGEASTKEFMYVRFPLAALIHEARLGAAKRLSMLVCHLASPFVLLLAVIRSPLLMLLARDIAYSNAVEILDRARMIDTVVITNSAFSAQPLWMRGTAMRHFVVHMVWYSQNTIPFVYARDGVVSDVPNYRHIRVDQTWVWTSGYKAYLEKLGLAGTIHVVGPILWYLPEKPQLRADGDLRIAVFDVTPVQDEVAQRIGLISNYYCATNMIRFIEEILYIRDELESHTGRRVRLLFKHKRGYNDLHDLRYIDLIKRLSDPGAGLELVPFQTNMYSLLSSCDLSIIVPYSSPAYVASHLGVHAVFFDPTIELAPSFERAPNIDFASGRDELLRLVTDAIGAKAAAVGDPAIRS
;
A
#
# COMPACT_ATOMS: atom_id res chain seq x y z
N MET A 1 -25.17 24.08 -9.87
CA MET A 1 -24.57 22.75 -10.02
C MET A 1 -24.14 22.30 -8.63
N THR A 2 -24.72 21.23 -8.08
CA THR A 2 -24.44 20.78 -6.71
C THR A 2 -23.09 20.04 -6.69
N LEU A 3 -22.15 20.44 -5.82
CA LEU A 3 -20.80 19.86 -5.75
C LEU A 3 -20.85 18.45 -5.15
N LEU A 4 -20.69 17.39 -5.94
CA LEU A 4 -20.68 16.01 -5.43
C LEU A 4 -19.55 15.81 -4.40
N PRO A 5 -19.82 15.15 -3.25
CA PRO A 5 -18.77 14.86 -2.30
C PRO A 5 -17.83 13.83 -2.92
N HIS A 6 -16.55 13.89 -2.58
CA HIS A 6 -15.56 12.88 -2.96
C HIS A 6 -14.78 12.41 -1.73
N THR A 7 -13.98 11.36 -1.88
CA THR A 7 -13.26 10.72 -0.76
C THR A 7 -12.42 11.70 0.07
N GLY A 8 -11.86 12.73 -0.56
CA GLY A 8 -11.06 13.75 0.13
C GLY A 8 -11.84 14.56 1.17
N HIS A 9 -13.11 14.85 0.91
CA HIS A 9 -14.00 15.47 1.90
C HIS A 9 -14.21 14.57 3.12
N ALA A 10 -14.46 13.28 2.88
CA ALA A 10 -14.65 12.30 3.96
C ALA A 10 -13.37 12.12 4.79
N TYR A 11 -12.20 12.10 4.14
CA TYR A 11 -10.90 12.04 4.84
C TYR A 11 -10.66 13.28 5.69
N ALA A 12 -10.88 14.49 5.14
CA ALA A 12 -10.74 15.73 5.91
C ALA A 12 -11.72 15.79 7.10
N ALA A 13 -12.96 15.34 6.92
CA ALA A 13 -13.94 15.29 8.00
C ALA A 13 -13.55 14.29 9.10
N PHE A 14 -13.09 13.09 8.71
CA PHE A 14 -12.64 12.07 9.66
C PHE A 14 -11.35 12.48 10.38
N ASP A 15 -10.41 13.16 9.70
CA ASP A 15 -9.19 13.73 10.30
C ASP A 15 -9.53 14.69 11.44
N ARG A 16 -10.55 15.53 11.19
CA ARG A 16 -11.40 16.27 12.14
C ARG A 16 -11.56 15.56 13.49
N ILE A 17 -12.33 14.49 13.41
CA ILE A 17 -12.79 13.68 14.55
C ILE A 17 -11.62 12.94 15.19
N ALA A 18 -10.72 12.38 14.37
CA ALA A 18 -9.56 11.63 14.85
C ALA A 18 -8.67 12.46 15.78
N ARG A 19 -8.46 13.75 15.50
CA ARG A 19 -7.68 14.66 16.38
C ARG A 19 -8.37 14.94 17.72
N LEU A 20 -9.70 15.03 17.72
CA LEU A 20 -10.47 15.15 18.96
C LEU A 20 -10.36 13.87 19.80
N VAL A 21 -10.43 12.70 19.15
CA VAL A 21 -10.24 11.40 19.81
C VAL A 21 -8.83 11.29 20.39
N GLU A 22 -7.79 11.65 19.63
CA GLU A 22 -6.40 11.68 20.11
C GLU A 22 -6.27 12.50 21.41
N THR A 23 -6.88 13.68 21.43
CA THR A 23 -6.88 14.58 22.60
C THR A 23 -7.65 13.97 23.77
N TRP A 24 -8.82 13.39 23.51
CA TRP A 24 -9.64 12.75 24.54
C TRP A 24 -8.91 11.57 25.20
N LEU A 25 -8.14 10.79 24.44
CA LEU A 25 -7.39 9.64 24.96
C LEU A 25 -6.25 10.02 25.93
N VAL A 26 -5.80 11.28 25.95
CA VAL A 26 -4.73 11.74 26.85
C VAL A 26 -5.16 11.57 28.32
N GLY A 27 -4.34 10.88 29.11
CA GLY A 27 -4.60 10.61 30.53
C GLY A 27 -5.66 9.54 30.82
N ARG A 28 -6.23 8.89 29.80
CA ARG A 28 -7.29 7.86 29.96
C ARG A 28 -6.83 6.43 29.66
N ILE A 29 -5.66 6.29 29.04
CA ILE A 29 -5.15 5.01 28.58
C ILE A 29 -3.92 4.62 29.41
N PRO A 30 -4.02 3.61 30.28
CA PRO A 30 -2.90 3.19 31.11
C PRO A 30 -1.86 2.41 30.32
N ALA A 31 -0.66 2.29 30.90
CA ALA A 31 0.35 1.34 30.46
C ALA A 31 -0.19 -0.09 30.57
N VAL A 32 0.17 -0.96 29.61
CA VAL A 32 -0.24 -2.37 29.59
C VAL A 32 0.85 -3.22 28.98
N ALA A 33 1.01 -4.46 29.47
CA ALA A 33 1.92 -5.47 28.92
C ALA A 33 3.37 -4.96 28.73
N GLY A 34 3.86 -4.11 29.64
CA GLY A 34 5.21 -3.53 29.58
C GLY A 34 5.39 -2.35 28.63
N PHE A 35 4.32 -1.92 27.93
CA PHE A 35 4.34 -0.74 27.06
C PHE A 35 3.93 0.52 27.83
N SER A 36 4.57 1.65 27.52
CA SER A 36 4.24 2.95 28.12
C SER A 36 2.86 3.46 27.68
N GLU A 37 2.26 4.34 28.48
CA GLU A 37 0.97 4.97 28.16
C GLU A 37 0.95 5.60 26.78
N LEU A 38 2.04 6.27 26.38
CA LEU A 38 2.17 6.90 25.07
C LEU A 38 2.07 5.86 23.93
N VAL A 39 2.85 4.77 24.00
CA VAL A 39 2.88 3.73 22.95
C VAL A 39 1.52 3.04 22.84
N VAL A 40 0.89 2.73 23.98
CA VAL A 40 -0.43 2.11 24.03
C VAL A 40 -1.48 3.04 23.43
N ARG A 41 -1.47 4.33 23.79
CA ARG A 41 -2.38 5.35 23.26
C ARG A 41 -2.23 5.52 21.75
N GLU A 42 -1.01 5.64 21.24
CA GLU A 42 -0.77 5.81 19.81
C GLU A 42 -1.22 4.60 19.00
N ARG A 43 -0.97 3.38 19.52
CA ARG A 43 -1.44 2.15 18.87
C ARG A 43 -2.96 2.03 18.92
N LEU A 44 -3.58 2.37 20.05
CA LEU A 44 -5.03 2.42 20.18
C LEU A 44 -5.64 3.36 19.15
N MET A 45 -5.07 4.56 18.99
CA MET A 45 -5.52 5.51 17.98
C MET A 45 -5.40 4.96 16.55
N GLN A 46 -4.26 4.33 16.22
CA GLN A 46 -4.10 3.68 14.93
C GLN A 46 -5.21 2.63 14.70
N ARG A 47 -5.53 1.83 15.71
CA ARG A 47 -6.59 0.81 15.63
C ARG A 47 -7.99 1.41 15.51
N VAL A 48 -8.26 2.52 16.20
CA VAL A 48 -9.50 3.29 16.06
C VAL A 48 -9.67 3.75 14.61
N VAL A 49 -8.64 4.36 14.01
CA VAL A 49 -8.68 4.79 12.61
C VAL A 49 -8.85 3.61 11.65
N GLU A 50 -8.11 2.51 11.87
CA GLU A 50 -8.17 1.31 11.04
C GLU A 50 -9.58 0.72 10.96
N VAL A 51 -10.31 0.68 12.09
CA VAL A 51 -11.67 0.12 12.15
C VAL A 51 -12.72 1.14 11.70
N ALA A 52 -12.58 2.41 12.08
CA ALA A 52 -13.62 3.41 11.91
C ALA A 52 -13.62 4.13 10.55
N LEU A 53 -12.49 4.26 9.87
CA LEU A 53 -12.37 5.10 8.67
C LEU A 53 -13.32 4.65 7.55
N TRP A 54 -13.27 3.38 7.13
CA TRP A 54 -14.06 2.91 6.00
C TRP A 54 -15.58 2.92 6.27
N PRO A 55 -16.06 2.48 7.44
CA PRO A 55 -17.46 2.69 7.82
C PRO A 55 -17.86 4.18 7.81
N PHE A 56 -17.00 5.07 8.30
CA PHE A 56 -17.25 6.51 8.26
C PHE A 56 -17.38 7.04 6.83
N VAL A 57 -16.45 6.68 5.94
CA VAL A 57 -16.52 7.05 4.51
C VAL A 57 -17.79 6.52 3.86
N GLY A 58 -18.20 5.29 4.16
CA GLY A 58 -19.46 4.71 3.68
C GLY A 58 -20.73 5.35 4.25
N MET A 59 -20.68 5.97 5.43
CA MET A 59 -21.76 6.82 5.94
C MET A 59 -21.74 8.19 5.28
N TYR A 60 -20.54 8.77 5.09
CA TYR A 60 -20.34 10.06 4.44
C TYR A 60 -20.86 10.05 3.00
N SER A 61 -20.64 8.96 2.26
CA SER A 61 -21.07 8.81 0.87
C SER A 61 -22.59 8.82 0.66
N LYS A 62 -23.36 8.57 1.72
CA LYS A 62 -24.84 8.54 1.70
C LYS A 62 -25.47 9.89 2.07
N GLN A 63 -24.66 10.88 2.45
CA GLN A 63 -25.12 12.21 2.83
C GLN A 63 -25.44 13.05 1.59
N ASP A 64 -26.49 13.85 1.66
CA ASP A 64 -26.68 14.95 0.70
C ASP A 64 -25.62 16.04 0.97
N ILE A 65 -25.07 16.65 -0.06
CA ILE A 65 -24.01 17.67 0.01
C ILE A 65 -24.42 18.86 0.88
N ALA A 66 -25.70 19.26 0.77
CA ALA A 66 -26.24 20.35 1.58
C ALA A 66 -26.18 20.02 3.08
N SER A 67 -26.35 18.73 3.43
CA SER A 67 -26.20 18.22 4.79
C SER A 67 -24.73 17.92 5.16
N ALA A 68 -23.87 17.65 4.18
CA ALA A 68 -22.47 17.28 4.38
C ALA A 68 -21.64 18.42 5.02
N LYS A 69 -22.03 19.69 4.83
CA LYS A 69 -21.39 20.83 5.51
C LYS A 69 -21.42 20.71 7.03
N TYR A 70 -22.45 20.04 7.56
CA TYR A 70 -22.65 19.82 8.99
C TYR A 70 -22.47 18.35 9.38
N PHE A 71 -21.88 17.52 8.50
CA PHE A 71 -21.64 16.12 8.83
C PHE A 71 -20.29 15.93 9.52
N PRO A 72 -20.27 15.19 10.64
CA PRO A 72 -21.43 14.65 11.35
C PRO A 72 -22.19 15.70 12.18
N ALA A 73 -23.52 15.50 12.30
CA ALA A 73 -24.36 16.36 13.14
C ALA A 73 -23.78 16.38 14.58
N PRO A 74 -23.58 17.57 15.18
CA PRO A 74 -22.84 17.70 16.46
C PRO A 74 -23.41 16.84 17.60
N ASP A 75 -24.72 16.60 17.60
CA ASP A 75 -25.46 15.93 18.66
C ASP A 75 -25.53 14.40 18.51
N LYS A 76 -25.06 13.84 17.39
CA LYS A 76 -25.23 12.41 17.09
C LYS A 76 -23.92 11.64 17.18
N SER A 77 -23.90 10.61 18.02
CA SER A 77 -22.85 9.59 18.01
C SER A 77 -22.84 8.82 16.69
N LEU A 78 -21.65 8.52 16.19
CA LEU A 78 -21.45 7.73 14.96
C LEU A 78 -20.98 6.32 15.32
N ASP A 79 -21.71 5.30 14.91
CA ASP A 79 -21.23 3.91 14.95
C ASP A 79 -20.45 3.60 13.66
N CYS A 80 -19.13 3.59 13.76
CA CYS A 80 -18.19 3.33 12.69
C CYS A 80 -17.60 1.92 12.82
N GLY A 81 -18.39 0.90 12.48
CA GLY A 81 -17.93 -0.50 12.54
C GLY A 81 -17.77 -1.03 13.98
N GLY A 82 -18.60 -0.53 14.89
CA GLY A 82 -18.56 -0.83 16.32
C GLY A 82 -17.68 0.12 17.13
N ILE A 83 -16.98 1.06 16.50
CA ILE A 83 -16.37 2.20 17.19
C ILE A 83 -17.41 3.32 17.26
N ILE A 84 -17.80 3.71 18.47
CA ILE A 84 -18.77 4.78 18.69
C ILE A 84 -18.01 6.08 18.91
N LEU A 85 -18.13 7.02 17.96
CA LEU A 85 -17.44 8.31 17.98
C LEU A 85 -18.42 9.43 18.32
N HIS A 86 -18.05 10.30 19.27
CA HIS A 86 -18.74 11.57 19.53
C HIS A 86 -17.97 12.72 18.86
N PRO A 87 -18.52 13.31 17.78
CA PRO A 87 -17.76 14.24 16.94
C PRO A 87 -17.40 15.59 17.58
N VAL A 88 -18.08 15.97 18.68
CA VAL A 88 -17.88 17.27 19.33
C VAL A 88 -16.77 17.23 20.36
N ASP A 89 -16.75 16.21 21.22
CA ASP A 89 -15.81 16.10 22.34
C ASP A 89 -14.71 15.05 22.10
N GLY A 90 -14.79 14.31 20.99
CA GLY A 90 -13.85 13.24 20.67
C GLY A 90 -14.01 11.99 21.53
N LYS A 91 -15.06 11.89 22.35
CA LYS A 91 -15.29 10.71 23.18
C LYS A 91 -15.44 9.49 22.27
N VAL A 92 -14.72 8.42 22.62
CA VAL A 92 -14.78 7.14 21.90
C VAL A 92 -15.13 6.00 22.83
N SER A 93 -15.99 5.10 22.37
CA SER A 93 -16.29 3.83 23.02
C SER A 93 -16.38 2.70 21.99
N ILE A 94 -16.46 1.46 22.48
CA ILE A 94 -16.66 0.29 21.62
C ILE A 94 -18.01 -0.36 21.89
N SER A 95 -18.66 -0.84 20.83
CA SER A 95 -19.91 -1.57 20.93
C SER A 95 -19.69 -2.95 21.56
N PRO A 96 -20.70 -3.54 22.21
CA PRO A 96 -20.61 -4.90 22.75
C PRO A 96 -20.25 -5.95 21.69
N ARG A 97 -20.72 -5.75 20.44
CA ARG A 97 -20.40 -6.63 19.31
C ARG A 97 -18.92 -6.60 18.95
N LEU A 98 -18.34 -5.40 18.82
CA LEU A 98 -16.91 -5.26 18.51
C LEU A 98 -16.06 -5.77 19.66
N PHE A 99 -16.45 -5.49 20.91
CA PHE A 99 -15.81 -6.04 22.10
C PHE A 99 -15.75 -7.57 22.04
N ALA A 100 -16.89 -8.24 21.81
CA ALA A 100 -16.95 -9.69 21.72
C ALA A 100 -16.12 -10.24 20.55
N ALA A 101 -16.17 -9.60 19.38
CA ALA A 101 -15.37 -9.98 18.23
C ALA A 101 -13.86 -9.89 18.51
N SER A 102 -13.40 -8.79 19.14
CA SER A 102 -12.00 -8.62 19.55
C SER A 102 -11.57 -9.63 20.63
N PHE A 103 -12.46 -10.02 21.53
CA PHE A 103 -12.19 -11.08 22.52
C PHE A 103 -12.05 -12.46 21.86
N ILE A 104 -12.89 -12.78 20.88
CA ILE A 104 -12.77 -14.00 20.08
C ILE A 104 -11.45 -13.99 19.29
N GLU A 105 -11.14 -12.88 18.62
CA GLU A 105 -9.87 -12.69 17.90
C GLU A 105 -8.67 -12.92 18.84
N PHE A 106 -8.68 -12.33 20.03
CA PHE A 106 -7.67 -12.59 21.05
C PHE A 106 -7.54 -14.06 21.39
N THR A 107 -8.64 -14.75 21.67
CA THR A 107 -8.63 -16.16 22.08
C THR A 107 -8.03 -17.04 20.99
N LEU A 108 -8.41 -16.81 19.72
CA LEU A 108 -7.87 -17.55 18.58
C LEU A 108 -6.37 -17.30 18.40
N HIS A 109 -5.93 -16.04 18.47
CA HIS A 109 -4.52 -15.70 18.36
C HIS A 109 -3.69 -16.20 19.56
N TRP A 110 -4.25 -16.17 20.76
CA TRP A 110 -3.62 -16.68 21.97
C TRP A 110 -3.44 -18.20 21.90
N LEU A 111 -4.47 -18.96 21.51
CA LEU A 111 -4.39 -20.40 21.29
C LEU A 111 -3.38 -20.74 20.19
N TYR A 112 -3.37 -19.97 19.11
CA TYR A 112 -2.44 -20.17 18.00
C TYR A 112 -0.97 -19.97 18.42
N VAL A 113 -0.68 -18.89 19.16
CA VAL A 113 0.65 -18.64 19.73
C VAL A 113 1.01 -19.72 20.75
N LEU A 114 0.07 -20.16 21.60
CA LEU A 114 0.30 -21.24 22.55
C LEU A 114 0.68 -22.54 21.82
N GLY A 115 -0.02 -22.91 20.76
CA GLY A 115 0.32 -24.05 19.92
C GLY A 115 1.72 -23.94 19.32
N ALA A 116 2.10 -22.76 18.82
CA ALA A 116 3.45 -22.51 18.29
C ALA A 116 4.54 -22.66 19.38
N ILE A 117 4.28 -22.18 20.61
CA ILE A 117 5.19 -22.35 21.75
C ILE A 117 5.35 -23.83 22.11
N LEU A 118 4.23 -24.56 22.26
CA LEU A 118 4.22 -25.96 22.69
C LEU A 118 4.88 -26.88 21.66
N SER A 119 4.57 -26.69 20.38
CA SER A 119 5.19 -27.46 19.29
C SER A 119 6.69 -27.21 19.15
N GLY A 120 7.19 -26.05 19.57
CA GLY A 120 8.61 -25.73 19.61
C GLY A 120 9.38 -26.33 20.80
N ILE A 121 8.71 -27.07 21.71
CA ILE A 121 9.37 -27.77 22.84
C ILE A 121 10.07 -29.04 22.35
N LEU A 122 9.53 -29.71 21.32
CA LEU A 122 10.11 -30.94 20.80
C LEU A 122 11.41 -30.63 20.02
N PRO A 123 12.50 -31.38 20.28
CA PRO A 123 13.79 -31.13 19.65
C PRO A 123 13.68 -31.25 18.12
N HIS A 124 13.85 -30.13 17.42
CA HIS A 124 13.92 -30.09 15.96
C HIS A 124 15.32 -30.47 15.47
N ARG A 125 15.36 -31.39 14.49
CA ARG A 125 16.61 -31.81 13.82
C ARG A 125 17.16 -30.79 12.81
N SER A 126 16.44 -29.70 12.52
CA SER A 126 16.91 -28.67 11.58
C SER A 126 18.18 -28.00 12.10
N SER A 127 19.24 -27.99 11.30
CA SER A 127 20.57 -27.49 11.66
C SER A 127 20.71 -25.96 11.57
N ASP A 128 19.82 -25.26 10.88
CA ASP A 128 19.98 -23.83 10.61
C ASP A 128 19.07 -22.96 11.48
N VAL A 129 19.62 -22.50 12.61
CA VAL A 129 18.89 -21.67 13.57
C VAL A 129 19.58 -20.34 13.71
N ARG A 130 19.21 -19.46 12.79
CA ARG A 130 19.67 -18.08 12.72
C ARG A 130 18.53 -17.12 13.07
N PRO A 131 18.86 -15.91 13.55
CA PRO A 131 17.92 -14.81 13.58
C PRO A 131 17.25 -14.63 12.22
N ALA A 132 15.98 -14.21 12.21
CA ALA A 132 15.21 -14.06 10.98
C ALA A 132 14.78 -12.60 10.77
N THR A 133 14.82 -12.19 9.51
CA THR A 133 14.10 -11.02 9.02
C THR A 133 12.66 -11.40 8.73
N LEU A 134 11.70 -10.73 9.36
CA LEU A 134 10.28 -10.97 9.15
C LEU A 134 9.74 -10.00 8.11
N VAL A 135 9.15 -10.49 7.03
CA VAL A 135 8.63 -9.65 5.93
C VAL A 135 7.11 -9.78 5.85
N PHE A 136 6.39 -8.66 5.85
CA PHE A 136 4.93 -8.60 5.83
C PHE A 136 4.41 -7.74 4.68
N GLY A 137 3.27 -8.13 4.09
CA GLY A 137 2.55 -7.33 3.10
C GLY A 137 3.12 -7.36 1.68
N VAL A 138 3.90 -8.37 1.29
CA VAL A 138 4.24 -8.57 -0.12
C VAL A 138 3.18 -9.47 -0.75
N GLY A 139 2.58 -9.03 -1.86
CA GLY A 139 1.56 -9.81 -2.58
C GLY A 139 2.17 -11.06 -3.21
N ALA A 140 1.42 -12.16 -3.26
CA ALA A 140 1.89 -13.42 -3.85
C ALA A 140 2.28 -13.25 -5.33
N GLU A 141 1.62 -12.34 -6.05
CA GLU A 141 1.94 -11.98 -7.43
C GLU A 141 3.31 -11.30 -7.60
N SER A 142 3.82 -10.68 -6.54
CA SER A 142 5.17 -10.08 -6.51
C SER A 142 6.22 -11.05 -5.99
N LEU A 143 5.80 -12.03 -5.17
CA LEU A 143 6.68 -13.08 -4.67
C LEU A 143 6.98 -14.11 -5.76
N PHE A 144 5.97 -14.60 -6.48
CA PHE A 144 6.10 -15.71 -7.42
C PHE A 144 5.78 -15.27 -8.84
N ASN A 145 6.79 -15.30 -9.70
CA ASN A 145 6.64 -15.15 -11.14
C ASN A 145 6.66 -16.54 -11.78
N GLU A 146 5.58 -16.92 -12.46
CA GLU A 146 5.43 -18.26 -13.08
C GLU A 146 5.65 -19.41 -12.07
N GLY A 147 5.27 -19.20 -10.81
CA GLY A 147 5.41 -20.19 -9.73
C GLY A 147 6.77 -20.21 -9.03
N ASN A 148 7.73 -19.38 -9.43
CA ASN A 148 9.08 -19.33 -8.87
C ASN A 148 9.36 -17.94 -8.25
N ASP A 149 10.04 -17.92 -7.10
CA ASP A 149 10.42 -16.71 -6.36
C ASP A 149 11.77 -16.09 -6.78
N SER A 150 12.46 -16.65 -7.76
CA SER A 150 13.83 -16.24 -8.12
C SER A 150 13.98 -14.74 -8.40
N ARG A 151 12.97 -14.09 -9.01
CA ARG A 151 12.97 -12.63 -9.23
C ARG A 151 12.96 -11.86 -7.91
N PHE A 152 12.11 -12.28 -6.98
CA PHE A 152 11.98 -11.68 -5.65
C PHE A 152 13.24 -11.91 -4.80
N VAL A 153 13.80 -13.13 -4.83
CA VAL A 153 15.06 -13.46 -4.15
C VAL A 153 16.21 -12.62 -4.68
N ASN A 154 16.35 -12.51 -6.01
CA ASN A 154 17.36 -11.67 -6.63
C ASN A 154 17.20 -10.20 -6.23
N TYR A 155 15.96 -9.68 -6.20
CA TYR A 155 15.69 -8.34 -5.72
C TYR A 155 16.07 -8.16 -4.25
N CYS A 156 15.73 -9.09 -3.38
CA CYS A 156 16.11 -9.00 -1.97
C CYS A 156 17.63 -8.97 -1.80
N ARG A 157 18.37 -9.75 -2.59
CA ARG A 157 19.83 -9.91 -2.47
C ARG A 157 20.64 -8.78 -3.09
N ALA A 158 20.20 -8.25 -4.23
CA ALA A 158 20.93 -7.25 -5.00
C ALA A 158 20.20 -5.91 -5.16
N GLY A 159 18.99 -5.79 -4.62
CA GLY A 159 18.22 -4.55 -4.61
C GLY A 159 18.68 -3.56 -3.54
N PRO A 160 18.07 -2.37 -3.52
CA PRO A 160 18.55 -1.25 -2.71
C PRO A 160 18.10 -1.30 -1.24
N ILE A 161 17.25 -2.26 -0.87
CA ILE A 161 16.70 -2.38 0.49
C ILE A 161 17.68 -3.17 1.35
N GLU A 162 18.61 -2.45 1.96
CA GLU A 162 19.70 -3.00 2.77
C GLU A 162 19.30 -4.10 3.78
N PRO A 163 18.24 -3.98 4.59
CA PRO A 163 17.86 -5.05 5.53
C PRO A 163 17.47 -6.36 4.83
N LEU A 164 16.94 -6.31 3.60
CA LEU A 164 16.65 -7.52 2.82
C LEU A 164 17.94 -8.12 2.23
N ALA A 165 18.86 -7.28 1.77
CA ALA A 165 20.13 -7.71 1.18
C ALA A 165 21.02 -8.43 2.20
N ARG A 166 21.09 -7.91 3.42
CA ARG A 166 21.92 -8.47 4.51
C ARG A 166 21.26 -9.63 5.25
N ALA A 167 19.95 -9.82 5.10
CA ALA A 167 19.21 -10.86 5.83
C ALA A 167 19.71 -12.26 5.50
N ARG A 168 20.26 -12.97 6.47
CA ARG A 168 20.71 -14.37 6.29
C ARG A 168 19.54 -15.37 6.19
N ARG A 169 18.37 -14.95 6.65
CA ARG A 169 17.14 -15.74 6.66
C ARG A 169 15.93 -14.81 6.62
N LEU A 170 14.99 -15.08 5.72
CA LEU A 170 13.76 -14.33 5.57
C LEU A 170 12.56 -15.25 5.81
N ILE A 171 11.65 -14.82 6.69
CA ILE A 171 10.34 -15.44 6.85
C ILE A 171 9.31 -14.46 6.30
N VAL A 172 8.80 -14.76 5.12
CA VAL A 172 7.96 -13.88 4.31
C VAL A 172 6.51 -14.30 4.45
N GLN A 173 5.66 -13.32 4.75
CA GLN A 173 4.22 -13.51 4.82
C GLN A 173 3.68 -13.86 3.43
N CYS A 174 3.07 -15.03 3.30
CA CYS A 174 2.38 -15.45 2.09
C CYS A 174 1.08 -16.19 2.44
N SER A 175 -0.04 -15.76 1.86
CA SER A 175 -1.32 -16.45 1.98
C SER A 175 -1.55 -17.50 0.90
N ALA A 176 -0.79 -17.45 -0.21
CA ALA A 176 -0.90 -18.42 -1.28
C ALA A 176 -0.27 -19.76 -0.87
N ARG A 177 -0.89 -20.86 -1.30
CA ARG A 177 -0.36 -22.22 -1.13
C ARG A 177 0.58 -22.64 -2.27
N SER A 178 0.67 -21.81 -3.31
CA SER A 178 1.42 -22.09 -4.53
C SER A 178 2.72 -21.29 -4.55
N GLY A 179 3.80 -21.93 -5.00
CA GLY A 179 5.11 -21.31 -5.18
C GLY A 179 6.21 -22.20 -4.61
N GLU A 180 7.31 -22.32 -5.34
CA GLU A 180 8.50 -23.02 -4.88
C GLU A 180 9.55 -22.00 -4.42
N ALA A 181 10.10 -22.22 -3.22
CA ALA A 181 11.22 -21.43 -2.74
C ALA A 181 12.49 -21.85 -3.48
N SER A 182 13.11 -20.93 -4.20
CA SER A 182 14.36 -21.19 -4.93
C SER A 182 15.55 -21.45 -3.99
N THR A 183 15.48 -21.01 -2.73
CA THR A 183 16.55 -21.17 -1.76
C THR A 183 16.01 -21.47 -0.35
N LYS A 184 16.84 -22.14 0.47
CA LYS A 184 16.50 -22.48 1.87
C LYS A 184 16.47 -21.27 2.81
N GLU A 185 17.00 -20.13 2.37
CA GLU A 185 17.06 -18.89 3.16
C GLU A 185 15.70 -18.18 3.22
N PHE A 186 14.77 -18.51 2.31
CA PHE A 186 13.44 -17.92 2.21
C PHE A 186 12.39 -18.93 2.64
N MET A 187 11.53 -18.51 3.55
CA MET A 187 10.41 -19.29 4.06
C MET A 187 9.11 -18.51 3.86
N TYR A 188 8.19 -19.09 3.11
CA TYR A 188 6.89 -18.49 2.83
C TYR A 188 5.82 -19.10 3.74
N VAL A 189 5.26 -18.29 4.65
CA VAL A 189 4.27 -18.76 5.62
C VAL A 189 3.20 -17.71 5.85
N ARG A 190 1.99 -18.13 6.24
CA ARG A 190 0.90 -17.20 6.53
C ARG A 190 1.17 -16.32 7.75
N PHE A 191 1.90 -16.85 8.74
CA PHE A 191 2.16 -16.19 10.02
C PHE A 191 3.66 -16.22 10.37
N PRO A 192 4.47 -15.29 9.82
CA PRO A 192 5.93 -15.28 10.01
C PRO A 192 6.38 -15.38 11.47
N LEU A 193 5.74 -14.62 12.35
CA LEU A 193 6.09 -14.62 13.78
C LEU A 193 5.82 -15.97 14.45
N ALA A 194 4.72 -16.66 14.11
CA ALA A 194 4.43 -17.97 14.68
C ALA A 194 5.41 -19.04 14.20
N ALA A 195 5.82 -18.99 12.93
CA ALA A 195 6.90 -19.84 12.42
C ALA A 195 8.22 -19.59 13.17
N LEU A 196 8.56 -18.32 13.42
CA LEU A 196 9.74 -17.99 14.22
C LEU A 196 9.63 -18.49 15.67
N ILE A 197 8.47 -18.35 16.32
CA ILE A 197 8.22 -18.89 17.66
C ILE A 197 8.42 -20.41 17.67
N HIS A 198 7.89 -21.11 16.68
CA HIS A 198 8.02 -22.56 16.57
C HIS A 198 9.49 -22.98 16.44
N GLU A 199 10.24 -22.34 15.53
CA GLU A 199 11.58 -22.80 15.14
C GLU A 199 12.74 -22.21 15.95
N ALA A 200 12.51 -21.17 16.76
CA ALA A 200 13.57 -20.54 17.54
C ALA A 200 14.24 -21.51 18.51
N ARG A 201 15.58 -21.63 18.50
CA ARG A 201 16.32 -22.38 19.53
C ARG A 201 16.47 -21.54 20.78
N LEU A 202 15.40 -21.51 21.55
CA LEU A 202 15.41 -20.99 22.90
C LEU A 202 15.81 -22.14 23.84
N GLY A 203 16.76 -21.90 24.75
CA GLY A 203 17.05 -22.85 25.82
C GLY A 203 15.80 -23.13 26.67
N ALA A 204 15.76 -24.29 27.33
CA ALA A 204 14.58 -24.75 28.09
C ALA A 204 14.02 -23.69 29.06
N ALA A 205 14.90 -22.96 29.75
CA ALA A 205 14.50 -21.88 30.65
C ALA A 205 13.77 -20.73 29.93
N LYS A 206 14.25 -20.30 28.76
CA LYS A 206 13.61 -19.26 27.94
C LYS A 206 12.28 -19.74 27.36
N ARG A 207 12.19 -21.02 26.96
CA ARG A 207 10.93 -21.63 26.50
C ARG A 207 9.90 -21.70 27.62
N LEU A 208 10.30 -22.14 28.81
CA LEU A 208 9.42 -22.18 29.98
C LEU A 208 8.95 -20.77 30.37
N SER A 209 9.87 -19.79 30.40
CA SER A 209 9.52 -18.38 30.62
C SER A 209 8.51 -17.88 29.59
N MET A 210 8.70 -18.20 28.31
CA MET A 210 7.76 -17.83 27.25
C MET A 210 6.38 -18.44 27.47
N LEU A 211 6.31 -19.72 27.82
CA LEU A 211 5.05 -20.39 28.13
C LEU A 211 4.34 -19.74 29.33
N VAL A 212 5.05 -19.54 30.45
CA VAL A 212 4.48 -18.93 31.66
C VAL A 212 3.97 -17.51 31.40
N CYS A 213 4.78 -16.67 30.75
CA CYS A 213 4.36 -15.31 30.41
C CYS A 213 3.16 -15.32 29.44
N HIS A 214 3.12 -16.24 28.48
CA HIS A 214 1.99 -16.36 27.54
C HIS A 214 0.69 -16.82 28.22
N LEU A 215 0.78 -17.74 29.19
CA LEU A 215 -0.35 -18.17 30.01
C LEU A 215 -0.88 -17.05 30.92
N ALA A 216 -0.04 -16.06 31.27
CA ALA A 216 -0.45 -14.88 32.02
C ALA A 216 -1.16 -13.80 31.17
N SER A 217 -1.01 -13.83 29.84
CA SER A 217 -1.57 -12.81 28.94
C SER A 217 -3.09 -12.58 29.07
N PRO A 218 -3.95 -13.60 29.28
CA PRO A 218 -5.38 -13.38 29.52
C PRO A 218 -5.66 -12.55 30.78
N PHE A 219 -4.90 -12.74 31.86
CA PHE A 219 -5.03 -11.94 33.08
C PHE A 219 -4.56 -10.50 32.85
N VAL A 220 -3.48 -10.30 32.10
CA VAL A 220 -3.03 -8.96 31.70
C VAL A 220 -4.10 -8.24 30.89
N LEU A 221 -4.73 -8.92 29.93
CA LEU A 221 -5.84 -8.37 29.16
C LEU A 221 -7.05 -8.03 30.05
N LEU A 222 -7.44 -8.94 30.95
CA LEU A 222 -8.57 -8.71 31.86
C LEU A 222 -8.36 -7.45 32.70
N LEU A 223 -7.19 -7.32 33.33
CA LEU A 223 -6.83 -6.15 34.14
C LEU A 223 -6.78 -4.86 33.30
N ALA A 224 -6.31 -4.95 32.05
CA ALA A 224 -6.30 -3.82 31.13
C ALA A 224 -7.73 -3.36 30.79
N VAL A 225 -8.61 -4.29 30.46
CA VAL A 225 -10.00 -4.03 30.07
C VAL A 225 -10.82 -3.48 31.24
N ILE A 226 -10.58 -3.94 32.48
CA ILE A 226 -11.21 -3.37 33.68
C ILE A 226 -10.84 -1.88 33.84
N ARG A 227 -9.58 -1.50 33.56
CA ARG A 227 -9.14 -0.11 33.65
C ARG A 227 -9.65 0.74 32.48
N SER A 228 -9.70 0.17 31.28
CA SER A 228 -10.21 0.84 30.09
C SER A 228 -10.74 -0.19 29.08
N PRO A 229 -12.07 -0.27 28.86
CA PRO A 229 -12.66 -1.21 27.92
C PRO A 229 -12.12 -1.08 26.49
N LEU A 230 -11.67 0.12 26.10
CA LEU A 230 -11.06 0.39 24.79
C LEU A 230 -9.81 -0.47 24.53
N LEU A 231 -9.10 -0.91 25.57
CA LEU A 231 -7.93 -1.77 25.43
C LEU A 231 -8.27 -3.16 24.86
N MET A 232 -9.54 -3.54 24.81
CA MET A 232 -9.99 -4.73 24.09
C MET A 232 -9.64 -4.64 22.58
N LEU A 233 -9.55 -3.45 22.00
CA LEU A 233 -9.12 -3.27 20.61
C LEU A 233 -7.67 -3.69 20.37
N LEU A 234 -6.85 -3.74 21.43
CA LEU A 234 -5.45 -4.17 21.40
C LEU A 234 -5.25 -5.60 21.89
N ALA A 235 -6.34 -6.35 22.10
CA ALA A 235 -6.25 -7.69 22.66
C ALA A 235 -5.39 -8.62 21.79
N ARG A 236 -5.53 -8.56 20.46
CA ARG A 236 -4.66 -9.30 19.53
C ARG A 236 -3.18 -8.99 19.77
N ASP A 237 -2.81 -7.73 19.97
CA ASP A 237 -1.42 -7.33 20.16
C ASP A 237 -0.85 -7.92 21.47
N ILE A 238 -1.66 -7.97 22.53
CA ILE A 238 -1.31 -8.58 23.84
C ILE A 238 -1.05 -10.08 23.70
N ALA A 239 -1.79 -10.79 22.82
CA ALA A 239 -1.58 -12.22 22.59
C ALA A 239 -0.17 -12.57 22.07
N TYR A 240 0.50 -11.63 21.40
CA TYR A 240 1.85 -11.85 20.83
C TYR A 240 2.97 -11.23 21.66
N SER A 241 2.68 -10.23 22.51
CA SER A 241 3.68 -9.32 23.08
C SER A 241 4.79 -10.06 23.86
N ASN A 242 4.41 -10.97 24.76
CA ASN A 242 5.39 -11.70 25.58
C ASN A 242 6.29 -12.63 24.76
N ALA A 243 5.73 -13.30 23.74
CA ALA A 243 6.52 -14.17 22.87
C ALA A 243 7.53 -13.36 22.04
N VAL A 244 7.11 -12.22 21.51
CA VAL A 244 8.00 -11.31 20.75
C VAL A 244 9.10 -10.77 21.64
N GLU A 245 8.78 -10.33 22.85
CA GLU A 245 9.78 -9.79 23.78
C GLU A 245 10.89 -10.81 24.08
N ILE A 246 10.52 -12.08 24.31
CA ILE A 246 11.51 -13.13 24.59
C ILE A 246 12.33 -13.47 23.34
N LEU A 247 11.72 -13.50 22.16
CA LEU A 247 12.44 -13.67 20.90
C LEU A 247 13.43 -12.54 20.65
N ASP A 248 13.02 -11.28 20.88
CA ASP A 248 13.86 -10.10 20.71
C ASP A 248 15.03 -10.08 21.72
N ARG A 249 14.77 -10.34 23.01
CA ARG A 249 15.82 -10.48 24.03
C ARG A 249 16.79 -11.63 23.72
N ALA A 250 16.32 -12.67 23.04
CA ALA A 250 17.15 -13.76 22.55
C ALA A 250 17.81 -13.48 21.19
N ARG A 251 17.63 -12.28 20.61
CA ARG A 251 18.12 -11.86 19.30
C ARG A 251 17.68 -12.78 18.16
N MET A 252 16.48 -13.36 18.26
CA MET A 252 15.91 -14.23 17.23
C MET A 252 15.20 -13.45 16.11
N ILE A 253 14.81 -12.20 16.39
CA ILE A 253 14.29 -11.27 15.39
C ILE A 253 15.47 -10.37 15.00
N ASP A 254 15.86 -10.42 13.73
CA ASP A 254 16.93 -9.58 13.19
C ASP A 254 16.37 -8.19 12.87
N THR A 255 15.38 -8.16 11.98
CA THR A 255 14.65 -6.96 11.59
C THR A 255 13.24 -7.31 11.12
N VAL A 256 12.37 -6.31 11.06
CA VAL A 256 10.99 -6.44 10.61
C VAL A 256 10.78 -5.50 9.43
N VAL A 257 10.35 -6.05 8.30
CA VAL A 257 10.02 -5.30 7.08
C VAL A 257 8.52 -5.40 6.86
N ILE A 258 7.85 -4.26 6.83
CA ILE A 258 6.44 -4.13 6.43
C ILE A 258 6.34 -3.31 5.15
N THR A 259 5.24 -3.47 4.41
CA THR A 259 4.99 -2.69 3.20
C THR A 259 3.75 -1.80 3.31
N ASN A 260 3.49 -1.01 2.28
CA ASN A 260 2.25 -0.25 2.12
C ASN A 260 0.98 -1.09 1.89
N SER A 261 1.07 -2.42 1.85
CA SER A 261 -0.11 -3.28 2.04
C SER A 261 -0.40 -3.60 3.51
N ALA A 262 0.56 -3.37 4.41
CA ALA A 262 0.47 -3.70 5.83
C ALA A 262 0.69 -2.49 6.76
N PHE A 263 0.66 -1.25 6.23
CA PHE A 263 0.98 -0.04 7.02
C PHE A 263 0.08 0.16 8.25
N SER A 264 -1.17 -0.31 8.21
CA SER A 264 -2.10 -0.20 9.32
C SER A 264 -1.89 -1.30 10.39
N ALA A 265 -1.22 -2.39 10.02
CA ALA A 265 -1.00 -3.56 10.84
C ALA A 265 0.34 -3.47 11.60
N GLN A 266 0.48 -2.44 12.45
CA GLN A 266 1.67 -2.23 13.28
C GLN A 266 1.34 -2.51 14.76
N PRO A 267 1.30 -3.79 15.18
CA PRO A 267 0.95 -4.16 16.55
C PRO A 267 1.88 -3.52 17.59
N LEU A 268 1.45 -3.47 18.86
CA LEU A 268 2.22 -2.90 19.98
C LEU A 268 3.70 -3.29 19.97
N TRP A 269 4.00 -4.57 19.74
CA TRP A 269 5.38 -5.07 19.75
C TRP A 269 6.27 -4.50 18.64
N MET A 270 5.70 -3.95 17.55
CA MET A 270 6.45 -3.22 16.53
C MET A 270 6.74 -1.76 16.91
N ARG A 271 6.11 -1.20 17.97
CA ARG A 271 6.13 0.24 18.28
C ARG A 271 7.14 0.68 19.33
N GLY A 272 8.19 -0.11 19.54
CA GLY A 272 9.26 0.19 20.47
C GLY A 272 8.83 0.01 21.94
N THR A 273 9.47 -0.94 22.62
CA THR A 273 9.73 -0.81 24.05
C THR A 273 11.11 -0.16 24.20
N ALA A 274 11.43 0.42 25.36
CA ALA A 274 12.78 0.92 25.63
C ALA A 274 13.89 -0.15 25.46
N MET A 275 13.51 -1.43 25.34
CA MET A 275 14.37 -2.60 25.28
C MET A 275 14.33 -3.35 23.94
N ARG A 276 13.64 -2.83 22.91
CA ARG A 276 13.54 -3.50 21.60
C ARG A 276 14.88 -3.44 20.87
N HIS A 277 15.35 -4.59 20.36
CA HIS A 277 16.63 -4.68 19.67
C HIS A 277 16.55 -4.71 18.15
N PHE A 278 15.44 -5.18 17.58
CA PHE A 278 15.23 -5.14 16.13
C PHE A 278 14.75 -3.76 15.65
N VAL A 279 14.97 -3.51 14.35
CA VAL A 279 14.51 -2.32 13.62
C VAL A 279 13.24 -2.68 12.83
N VAL A 280 12.31 -1.73 12.71
CA VAL A 280 11.12 -1.84 11.85
C VAL A 280 11.28 -0.94 10.65
N HIS A 281 11.26 -1.54 9.47
CA HIS A 281 11.37 -0.86 8.19
C HIS A 281 10.02 -0.86 7.47
N MET A 282 9.65 0.29 6.91
CA MET A 282 8.53 0.46 5.99
C MET A 282 9.01 0.55 4.55
N VAL A 283 8.59 -0.36 3.69
CA VAL A 283 8.95 -0.39 2.27
C VAL A 283 7.74 -0.01 1.42
N TRP A 284 7.80 1.15 0.77
CA TRP A 284 6.74 1.64 -0.11
C TRP A 284 6.94 1.11 -1.52
N TYR A 285 6.30 -0.01 -1.89
CA TYR A 285 6.39 -0.55 -3.25
C TYR A 285 5.37 0.08 -4.22
N SER A 286 4.60 1.07 -3.77
CA SER A 286 3.80 1.94 -4.64
C SER A 286 3.59 3.32 -4.00
N GLN A 287 3.36 4.32 -4.84
CA GLN A 287 3.18 5.74 -4.47
C GLN A 287 1.84 6.33 -4.96
N ASN A 288 0.80 5.50 -5.04
CA ASN A 288 -0.54 5.88 -5.48
C ASN A 288 -1.46 6.25 -4.30
N THR A 289 -0.93 7.04 -3.37
CA THR A 289 -1.49 7.17 -2.02
C THR A 289 -1.85 8.61 -1.65
N ILE A 290 -1.45 9.58 -2.47
CA ILE A 290 -1.87 10.97 -2.36
C ILE A 290 -3.29 11.06 -2.94
N PRO A 291 -4.30 11.47 -2.15
CA PRO A 291 -5.67 11.57 -2.64
C PRO A 291 -5.82 12.56 -3.81
N PHE A 292 -6.80 12.29 -4.68
CA PHE A 292 -7.18 13.21 -5.75
C PHE A 292 -7.66 14.56 -5.20
N VAL A 293 -7.22 15.63 -5.85
CA VAL A 293 -7.79 16.97 -5.71
C VAL A 293 -8.60 17.25 -6.96
N TYR A 294 -9.87 17.61 -6.81
CA TYR A 294 -10.73 17.96 -7.93
C TYR A 294 -10.67 19.47 -8.18
N ALA A 295 -10.57 19.88 -9.45
CA ALA A 295 -10.50 21.28 -9.84
C ALA A 295 -11.75 22.08 -9.41
N ARG A 296 -12.90 21.41 -9.27
CA ARG A 296 -14.18 22.02 -8.91
C ARG A 296 -14.24 22.58 -7.48
N ASP A 297 -13.44 22.04 -6.55
CA ASP A 297 -13.51 22.39 -5.12
C ASP A 297 -12.14 22.54 -4.45
N GLY A 298 -11.07 22.00 -5.03
CA GLY A 298 -9.70 22.13 -4.53
C GLY A 298 -9.47 21.46 -3.18
N VAL A 299 -10.33 20.54 -2.74
CA VAL A 299 -10.21 19.93 -1.41
C VAL A 299 -8.98 19.02 -1.35
N VAL A 300 -7.99 19.47 -0.57
CA VAL A 300 -6.79 18.69 -0.24
C VAL A 300 -7.03 17.91 1.04
N SER A 301 -6.66 16.63 1.02
CA SER A 301 -6.74 15.74 2.18
C SER A 301 -5.62 14.73 2.15
N ASP A 302 -5.29 14.18 3.32
CA ASP A 302 -4.36 13.06 3.45
C ASP A 302 -5.13 11.79 3.84
N VAL A 303 -4.53 10.61 3.62
CA VAL A 303 -5.09 9.35 4.13
C VAL A 303 -4.96 9.35 5.66
N PRO A 304 -6.06 9.34 6.44
CA PRO A 304 -5.99 9.56 7.89
C PRO A 304 -5.08 8.57 8.64
N ASN A 305 -4.93 7.34 8.13
CA ASN A 305 -4.07 6.33 8.74
C ASN A 305 -2.58 6.69 8.73
N TYR A 306 -2.10 7.50 7.78
CA TYR A 306 -0.68 7.64 7.53
C TYR A 306 0.07 8.35 8.66
N ARG A 307 -0.57 9.34 9.31
CA ARG A 307 0.01 10.04 10.47
C ARG A 307 0.23 9.13 11.68
N HIS A 308 -0.44 7.97 11.70
CA HIS A 308 -0.32 7.00 12.77
C HIS A 308 0.75 5.94 12.50
N ILE A 309 1.41 5.95 11.34
CA ILE A 309 2.49 5.01 11.07
C ILE A 309 3.65 5.27 12.04
N ARG A 310 4.19 4.21 12.62
CA ARG A 310 5.38 4.25 13.49
C ARG A 310 6.39 3.21 13.03
N VAL A 311 7.49 3.66 12.44
CA VAL A 311 8.61 2.83 11.96
C VAL A 311 9.91 3.55 12.25
N ASP A 312 11.01 2.78 12.26
CA ASP A 312 12.35 3.33 12.51
C ASP A 312 12.99 3.84 11.21
N GLN A 313 12.73 3.11 10.12
CA GLN A 313 13.26 3.43 8.80
C GLN A 313 12.18 3.26 7.73
N THR A 314 12.24 4.10 6.70
CA THR A 314 11.30 4.11 5.59
C THR A 314 12.04 4.14 4.26
N TRP A 315 11.59 3.37 3.27
CA TRP A 315 12.18 3.25 1.94
C TRP A 315 11.16 3.69 0.89
N VAL A 316 11.47 4.75 0.14
CA VAL A 316 10.58 5.38 -0.86
C VAL A 316 11.29 5.56 -2.19
N TRP A 317 10.53 5.86 -3.26
CA TRP A 317 11.09 5.94 -4.60
C TRP A 317 11.72 7.30 -4.89
N THR A 318 11.11 8.37 -4.39
CA THR A 318 11.36 9.75 -4.80
C THR A 318 11.54 10.66 -3.59
N SER A 319 12.23 11.79 -3.80
CA SER A 319 12.40 12.84 -2.78
C SER A 319 11.10 13.59 -2.49
N GLY A 320 10.21 13.74 -3.48
CA GLY A 320 8.89 14.36 -3.29
C GLY A 320 8.02 13.58 -2.32
N TYR A 321 8.00 12.25 -2.42
CA TYR A 321 7.21 11.39 -1.55
C TYR A 321 7.81 11.31 -0.15
N LYS A 322 9.15 11.37 -0.03
CA LYS A 322 9.81 11.61 1.24
C LYS A 322 9.28 12.89 1.90
N ALA A 323 9.27 14.02 1.18
CA ALA A 323 8.76 15.28 1.71
C ALA A 323 7.26 15.21 2.08
N TYR A 324 6.46 14.48 1.32
CA TYR A 324 5.06 14.21 1.65
C TYR A 324 4.92 13.44 2.98
N LEU A 325 5.68 12.36 3.18
CA LEU A 325 5.65 11.60 4.42
C LEU A 325 6.17 12.41 5.63
N GLU A 326 7.19 13.24 5.43
CA GLU A 326 7.70 14.16 6.46
C GLU A 326 6.63 15.19 6.86
N LYS A 327 5.89 15.74 5.90
CA LYS A 327 4.75 16.65 6.16
C LYS A 327 3.66 15.97 7.00
N LEU A 328 3.46 14.66 6.84
CA LEU A 328 2.51 13.88 7.63
C LEU A 328 3.01 13.59 9.06
N GLY A 329 4.22 14.00 9.40
CA GLY A 329 4.84 13.76 10.71
C GLY A 329 5.37 12.34 10.87
N LEU A 330 5.70 11.64 9.77
CA LEU A 330 6.31 10.32 9.87
C LEU A 330 7.72 10.45 10.47
N ALA A 331 7.91 9.82 11.63
CA ALA A 331 9.20 9.78 12.30
C ALA A 331 10.12 8.69 11.69
N GLY A 332 11.42 8.80 11.97
CA GLY A 332 12.44 7.85 11.53
C GLY A 332 13.23 8.31 10.31
N THR A 333 14.17 7.49 9.86
CA THR A 333 15.02 7.80 8.70
C THR A 333 14.31 7.43 7.41
N ILE A 334 14.16 8.37 6.46
CA ILE A 334 13.57 8.10 5.15
C ILE A 334 14.66 8.06 4.07
N HIS A 335 14.78 6.90 3.41
CA HIS A 335 15.71 6.58 2.34
C HIS A 335 14.99 6.66 0.98
N VAL A 336 15.57 7.43 0.05
CA VAL A 336 15.11 7.50 -1.35
C VAL A 336 15.95 6.52 -2.17
N VAL A 337 15.31 5.48 -2.71
CA VAL A 337 16.00 4.34 -3.35
C VAL A 337 15.57 4.05 -4.79
N GLY A 338 14.72 4.91 -5.37
CA GLY A 338 14.12 4.64 -6.68
C GLY A 338 13.02 3.57 -6.61
N PRO A 339 12.50 3.14 -7.77
CA PRO A 339 11.35 2.25 -7.82
C PRO A 339 11.57 0.88 -7.16
N ILE A 340 10.58 0.47 -6.37
CA ILE A 340 10.57 -0.80 -5.62
C ILE A 340 9.51 -1.70 -6.24
N LEU A 341 9.91 -2.50 -7.24
CA LEU A 341 9.00 -3.36 -8.01
C LEU A 341 9.09 -4.86 -7.64
N TRP A 342 9.95 -5.21 -6.67
CA TRP A 342 10.25 -6.60 -6.28
C TRP A 342 10.95 -7.45 -7.36
N TYR A 343 11.50 -6.79 -8.38
CA TYR A 343 12.42 -7.35 -9.36
C TYR A 343 13.42 -6.28 -9.81
N LEU A 344 14.56 -6.71 -10.34
CA LEU A 344 15.63 -5.82 -10.78
C LEU A 344 15.40 -5.35 -12.23
N PRO A 345 16.01 -4.21 -12.62
CA PRO A 345 16.07 -3.80 -14.02
C PRO A 345 16.71 -4.88 -14.89
N GLU A 346 16.13 -5.09 -16.06
CA GLU A 346 16.71 -5.93 -17.12
C GLU A 346 17.51 -5.06 -18.09
N LYS A 347 18.43 -5.68 -18.83
CA LYS A 347 19.16 -4.96 -19.89
C LYS A 347 18.15 -4.43 -20.91
N PRO A 348 18.21 -3.13 -21.27
CA PRO A 348 17.38 -2.57 -22.32
C PRO A 348 17.56 -3.38 -23.61
N GLN A 349 16.47 -3.68 -24.30
CA GLN A 349 16.53 -4.29 -25.62
C GLN A 349 16.74 -3.18 -26.65
N LEU A 350 17.79 -3.29 -27.47
CA LEU A 350 18.01 -2.38 -28.58
C LEU A 350 16.88 -2.52 -29.59
N ARG A 351 16.44 -1.37 -30.11
CA ARG A 351 15.37 -1.31 -31.10
C ARG A 351 15.98 -1.38 -32.50
N ALA A 352 15.33 -2.15 -33.37
CA ALA A 352 15.68 -2.24 -34.79
C ALA A 352 14.66 -1.56 -35.71
N ASP A 353 13.51 -1.12 -35.18
CA ASP A 353 12.44 -0.46 -35.95
C ASP A 353 12.42 1.06 -35.77
N GLY A 354 11.87 1.74 -36.79
CA GLY A 354 11.64 3.19 -36.79
C GLY A 354 10.29 3.60 -36.19
N ASP A 355 9.51 2.67 -35.65
CA ASP A 355 8.18 2.93 -35.10
C ASP A 355 8.27 3.84 -33.85
N LEU A 356 7.21 4.58 -33.55
CA LEU A 356 7.05 5.24 -32.25
C LEU A 356 6.38 4.26 -31.29
N ARG A 357 6.92 4.05 -30.10
CA ARG A 357 6.35 3.14 -29.09
C ARG A 357 5.91 3.92 -27.87
N ILE A 358 4.63 3.83 -27.53
CA ILE A 358 4.05 4.49 -26.36
C ILE A 358 3.56 3.42 -25.40
N ALA A 359 4.09 3.39 -24.18
CA ALA A 359 3.56 2.53 -23.14
C ALA A 359 2.30 3.16 -22.53
N VAL A 360 1.26 2.36 -22.35
CA VAL A 360 -0.02 2.82 -21.78
C VAL A 360 -0.33 1.99 -20.53
N PHE A 361 -0.57 2.68 -19.41
CA PHE A 361 -0.85 2.05 -18.11
C PHE A 361 -2.19 2.54 -17.54
N ASP A 362 -3.08 1.60 -17.24
CA ASP A 362 -4.40 1.85 -16.69
C ASP A 362 -4.53 1.44 -15.21
N VAL A 363 -5.71 1.76 -14.65
CA VAL A 363 -6.27 1.07 -13.49
C VAL A 363 -7.54 0.39 -13.96
N THR A 364 -7.58 -0.94 -13.88
CA THR A 364 -8.77 -1.69 -14.28
C THR A 364 -9.95 -1.30 -13.37
N PRO A 365 -11.04 -0.75 -13.93
CA PRO A 365 -12.19 -0.31 -13.16
C PRO A 365 -12.92 -1.52 -12.54
N VAL A 366 -13.38 -1.35 -11.30
CA VAL A 366 -14.31 -2.28 -10.65
C VAL A 366 -15.75 -1.89 -10.98
N GLN A 367 -16.67 -2.84 -10.80
CA GLN A 367 -18.12 -2.56 -10.89
C GLN A 367 -18.54 -1.49 -9.89
N ASP A 368 -19.57 -0.70 -10.25
CA ASP A 368 -20.03 0.42 -9.44
C ASP A 368 -20.54 -0.04 -8.06
N GLU A 369 -21.21 -1.19 -7.99
CA GLU A 369 -21.67 -1.80 -6.73
C GLU A 369 -20.48 -2.17 -5.84
N VAL A 370 -19.40 -2.67 -6.44
CA VAL A 370 -18.17 -2.99 -5.72
C VAL A 370 -17.51 -1.72 -5.21
N ALA A 371 -17.38 -0.68 -6.05
CA ALA A 371 -16.83 0.62 -5.68
C ALA A 371 -17.60 1.25 -4.51
N GLN A 372 -18.94 1.23 -4.56
CA GLN A 372 -19.80 1.70 -3.48
C GLN A 372 -19.60 0.89 -2.20
N ARG A 373 -19.52 -0.44 -2.29
CA ARG A 373 -19.31 -1.33 -1.14
C ARG A 373 -17.98 -1.08 -0.44
N ILE A 374 -16.92 -0.76 -1.19
CA ILE A 374 -15.60 -0.42 -0.63
C ILE A 374 -15.46 1.07 -0.26
N GLY A 375 -16.53 1.87 -0.42
CA GLY A 375 -16.58 3.26 0.02
C GLY A 375 -15.82 4.24 -0.89
N LEU A 376 -15.66 3.96 -2.17
CA LEU A 376 -15.10 4.93 -3.12
C LEU A 376 -16.17 5.97 -3.48
N ILE A 377 -16.02 7.19 -2.96
CA ILE A 377 -16.92 8.31 -3.26
C ILE A 377 -16.39 9.05 -4.50
N SER A 378 -17.23 9.21 -5.52
CA SER A 378 -16.83 9.74 -6.83
C SER A 378 -15.62 8.98 -7.39
N ASN A 379 -15.74 7.65 -7.54
CA ASN A 379 -14.65 6.81 -8.04
C ASN A 379 -14.12 7.31 -9.39
N TYR A 380 -12.96 7.99 -9.38
CA TYR A 380 -12.33 8.52 -10.59
C TYR A 380 -11.96 7.40 -11.58
N TYR A 381 -11.56 6.23 -11.07
CA TYR A 381 -11.23 5.07 -11.89
C TYR A 381 -12.48 4.23 -12.23
N CYS A 382 -13.61 4.87 -12.50
CA CYS A 382 -14.81 4.17 -12.99
C CYS A 382 -14.66 3.77 -14.46
N ALA A 383 -15.50 2.83 -14.92
CA ALA A 383 -15.42 2.34 -16.29
C ALA A 383 -15.57 3.44 -17.33
N THR A 384 -16.48 4.39 -17.13
CA THR A 384 -16.68 5.53 -18.04
C THR A 384 -15.38 6.32 -18.27
N ASN A 385 -14.67 6.65 -17.19
CA ASN A 385 -13.44 7.43 -17.27
C ASN A 385 -12.29 6.62 -17.89
N MET A 386 -12.17 5.33 -17.56
CA MET A 386 -11.10 4.48 -18.10
C MET A 386 -11.35 4.10 -19.58
N ILE A 387 -12.60 3.95 -20.00
CA ILE A 387 -12.95 3.80 -21.42
C ILE A 387 -12.53 5.07 -22.19
N ARG A 388 -12.93 6.25 -21.69
CA ARG A 388 -12.58 7.53 -22.30
C ARG A 388 -11.07 7.76 -22.38
N PHE A 389 -10.33 7.38 -21.32
CA PHE A 389 -8.87 7.41 -21.30
C PHE A 389 -8.26 6.64 -22.48
N ILE A 390 -8.74 5.42 -22.75
CA ILE A 390 -8.23 4.59 -23.86
C ILE A 390 -8.66 5.14 -25.22
N GLU A 391 -9.91 5.54 -25.38
CA GLU A 391 -10.44 6.06 -26.64
C GLU A 391 -9.72 7.36 -27.06
N GLU A 392 -9.46 8.27 -26.12
CA GLU A 392 -8.71 9.50 -26.41
C GLU A 392 -7.25 9.20 -26.76
N ILE A 393 -6.60 8.19 -26.15
CA ILE A 393 -5.23 7.78 -26.53
C ILE A 393 -5.18 7.19 -27.96
N LEU A 394 -6.21 6.43 -28.38
CA LEU A 394 -6.30 5.93 -29.75
C LEU A 394 -6.42 7.06 -30.76
N TYR A 395 -7.18 8.10 -30.42
CA TYR A 395 -7.25 9.32 -31.24
C TYR A 395 -5.87 10.00 -31.33
N ILE A 396 -5.16 10.15 -30.20
CA ILE A 396 -3.80 10.73 -30.18
C ILE A 396 -2.83 9.93 -31.04
N ARG A 397 -2.92 8.60 -31.04
CA ARG A 397 -2.14 7.75 -31.95
C ARG A 397 -2.35 8.17 -33.41
N ASP A 398 -3.60 8.26 -33.85
CA ASP A 398 -3.92 8.58 -35.24
C ASP A 398 -3.42 9.97 -35.65
N GLU A 399 -3.59 10.95 -34.76
CA GLU A 399 -3.04 12.30 -34.97
C GLU A 399 -1.51 12.26 -35.09
N LEU A 400 -0.82 11.56 -34.19
CA LEU A 400 0.64 11.46 -34.23
C LEU A 400 1.15 10.74 -35.48
N GLU A 401 0.48 9.69 -35.94
CA GLU A 401 0.84 9.00 -37.19
C GLU A 401 0.68 9.96 -38.38
N SER A 402 -0.42 10.73 -38.43
CA SER A 402 -0.65 11.74 -39.47
C SER A 402 0.40 12.86 -39.44
N HIS A 403 0.81 13.32 -38.25
CA HIS A 403 1.77 14.42 -38.11
C HIS A 403 3.22 14.00 -38.36
N THR A 404 3.60 12.79 -37.92
CA THR A 404 5.00 12.34 -37.96
C THR A 404 5.32 11.44 -39.15
N GLY A 405 4.31 10.89 -39.82
CA GLY A 405 4.48 9.87 -40.87
C GLY A 405 5.05 8.54 -40.36
N ARG A 406 5.18 8.37 -39.04
CA ARG A 406 5.71 7.18 -38.39
C ARG A 406 4.56 6.40 -37.77
N ARG A 407 4.61 5.08 -37.89
CA ARG A 407 3.67 4.18 -37.20
C ARG A 407 3.82 4.33 -35.68
N VAL A 408 2.71 4.41 -34.96
CA VAL A 408 2.65 4.49 -33.50
C VAL A 408 2.10 3.18 -32.92
N ARG A 409 2.91 2.51 -32.11
CA ARG A 409 2.56 1.27 -31.41
C ARG A 409 2.21 1.59 -29.96
N LEU A 410 0.98 1.28 -29.57
CA LEU A 410 0.50 1.44 -28.20
C LEU A 410 0.69 0.12 -27.42
N LEU A 411 1.68 0.08 -26.54
CA LEU A 411 1.99 -1.07 -25.69
C LEU A 411 1.19 -0.97 -24.40
N PHE A 412 0.06 -1.67 -24.33
CA PHE A 412 -0.90 -1.54 -23.25
C PHE A 412 -0.67 -2.60 -22.18
N LYS A 413 -0.43 -2.17 -20.93
CA LYS A 413 -0.10 -3.09 -19.82
C LYS A 413 -1.00 -2.86 -18.61
N HIS A 414 -1.74 -3.92 -18.25
CA HIS A 414 -2.49 -3.96 -16.99
C HIS A 414 -1.60 -4.17 -15.77
N LYS A 415 -2.10 -3.71 -14.62
CA LYS A 415 -1.51 -3.99 -13.31
C LYS A 415 -1.64 -5.47 -12.89
N ARG A 416 -2.78 -6.11 -13.19
CA ARG A 416 -3.14 -7.48 -12.79
C ARG A 416 -4.07 -8.12 -13.82
N GLY A 417 -4.23 -9.44 -13.74
CA GLY A 417 -5.28 -10.15 -14.48
C GLY A 417 -6.69 -9.75 -14.04
N TYR A 418 -7.66 -10.00 -14.91
CA TYR A 418 -9.07 -9.72 -14.63
C TYR A 418 -9.67 -10.69 -13.61
N ASN A 419 -10.70 -10.23 -12.90
CA ASN A 419 -11.52 -11.04 -12.00
C ASN A 419 -12.99 -10.57 -12.06
N ASP A 420 -13.88 -11.32 -11.42
CA ASP A 420 -15.33 -11.10 -11.48
C ASP A 420 -15.82 -9.79 -10.84
N LEU A 421 -14.94 -9.04 -10.15
CA LEU A 421 -15.26 -7.73 -9.57
C LEU A 421 -15.02 -6.58 -10.56
N HIS A 422 -14.35 -6.84 -11.68
CA HIS A 422 -14.04 -5.83 -12.68
C HIS A 422 -15.24 -5.54 -13.60
N ASP A 423 -15.27 -4.35 -14.18
CA ASP A 423 -16.35 -3.92 -15.06
C ASP A 423 -16.25 -4.60 -16.45
N LEU A 424 -17.33 -5.27 -16.86
CA LEU A 424 -17.37 -6.01 -18.12
C LEU A 424 -17.29 -5.12 -19.35
N ARG A 425 -17.86 -3.91 -19.31
CA ARG A 425 -17.84 -2.96 -20.45
C ARG A 425 -16.41 -2.59 -20.79
N TYR A 426 -15.60 -2.34 -19.76
CA TYR A 426 -14.19 -2.05 -19.91
C TYR A 426 -13.41 -3.26 -20.46
N ILE A 427 -13.64 -4.44 -19.90
CA ILE A 427 -12.99 -5.68 -20.34
C ILE A 427 -13.28 -5.96 -21.82
N ASP A 428 -14.54 -5.82 -22.23
CA ASP A 428 -14.97 -6.08 -23.60
C ASP A 428 -14.40 -5.06 -24.59
N LEU A 429 -14.28 -3.79 -24.18
CA LEU A 429 -13.55 -2.77 -24.95
C LEU A 429 -12.10 -3.19 -25.18
N ILE A 430 -11.37 -3.53 -24.11
CA ILE A 430 -9.96 -3.90 -24.21
C ILE A 430 -9.76 -5.14 -25.08
N LYS A 431 -10.63 -6.16 -24.93
CA LYS A 431 -10.58 -7.35 -25.79
C LYS A 431 -10.69 -6.98 -27.26
N ARG A 432 -11.71 -6.18 -27.63
CA ARG A 432 -11.92 -5.71 -29.00
C ARG A 432 -10.74 -4.91 -29.55
N LEU A 433 -10.16 -4.04 -28.72
CA LEU A 433 -9.01 -3.20 -29.12
C LEU A 433 -7.68 -3.96 -29.16
N SER A 434 -7.60 -5.12 -28.52
CA SER A 434 -6.42 -5.99 -28.52
C SER A 434 -6.42 -7.00 -29.68
N ASP A 435 -7.50 -7.06 -30.47
CA ASP A 435 -7.55 -7.89 -31.67
C ASP A 435 -6.47 -7.44 -32.68
N PRO A 436 -5.86 -8.36 -33.45
CA PRO A 436 -4.82 -8.00 -34.41
C PRO A 436 -5.26 -6.87 -35.36
N GLY A 437 -4.57 -5.73 -35.30
CA GLY A 437 -4.87 -4.54 -36.11
C GLY A 437 -5.85 -3.53 -35.49
N ALA A 438 -6.42 -3.81 -34.31
CA ALA A 438 -7.42 -2.94 -33.67
C ALA A 438 -6.83 -1.77 -32.85
N GLY A 439 -5.51 -1.71 -32.70
CA GLY A 439 -4.81 -0.50 -32.26
C GLY A 439 -4.11 -0.57 -30.90
N LEU A 440 -4.33 -1.61 -30.10
CA LEU A 440 -3.59 -1.86 -28.85
C LEU A 440 -2.81 -3.17 -28.92
N GLU A 441 -1.57 -3.15 -28.44
CA GLU A 441 -0.77 -4.34 -28.22
C GLU A 441 -0.77 -4.69 -26.73
N LEU A 442 -1.51 -5.73 -26.37
CA LEU A 442 -1.61 -6.15 -24.97
C LEU A 442 -0.29 -6.79 -24.50
N VAL A 443 0.33 -6.17 -23.50
CA VAL A 443 1.54 -6.66 -22.85
C VAL A 443 1.14 -7.50 -21.63
N PRO A 444 1.73 -8.70 -21.43
CA PRO A 444 1.46 -9.50 -20.24
C PRO A 444 1.66 -8.71 -18.94
N PHE A 445 0.75 -8.90 -17.97
CA PHE A 445 0.83 -8.17 -16.70
C PHE A 445 2.07 -8.52 -15.87
N GLN A 446 2.73 -9.67 -16.12
CA GLN A 446 4.00 -10.08 -15.50
C GLN A 446 5.27 -9.54 -16.19
N THR A 447 5.14 -8.87 -17.34
CA THR A 447 6.28 -8.27 -18.05
C THR A 447 7.00 -7.27 -17.15
N ASN A 448 8.33 -7.33 -17.10
CA ASN A 448 9.16 -6.43 -16.32
C ASN A 448 8.98 -4.99 -16.82
N MET A 449 8.59 -4.09 -15.91
CA MET A 449 8.26 -2.71 -16.28
C MET A 449 9.49 -1.93 -16.75
N TYR A 450 10.69 -2.26 -16.25
CA TYR A 450 11.92 -1.62 -16.68
C TYR A 450 12.22 -1.89 -18.15
N SER A 451 12.14 -3.16 -18.58
CA SER A 451 12.39 -3.51 -19.98
C SER A 451 11.31 -2.95 -20.91
N LEU A 452 10.03 -2.99 -20.50
CA LEU A 452 8.95 -2.37 -21.26
C LEU A 452 9.21 -0.87 -21.49
N LEU A 453 9.35 -0.09 -20.41
CA LEU A 453 9.51 1.36 -20.49
C LEU A 453 10.79 1.77 -21.21
N SER A 454 11.91 1.08 -20.98
CA SER A 454 13.18 1.37 -21.66
C SER A 454 13.11 1.20 -23.18
N SER A 455 12.13 0.43 -23.68
CA SER A 455 11.88 0.23 -25.10
C SER A 455 10.93 1.26 -25.72
N CYS A 456 10.37 2.17 -24.92
CA CYS A 456 9.38 3.15 -25.34
C CYS A 456 9.97 4.53 -25.58
N ASP A 457 9.26 5.34 -26.36
CA ASP A 457 9.55 6.74 -26.60
C ASP A 457 8.97 7.65 -25.54
N LEU A 458 7.79 7.29 -25.04
CA LEU A 458 7.11 7.93 -23.92
C LEU A 458 6.13 6.95 -23.26
N SER A 459 5.52 7.39 -22.17
CA SER A 459 4.44 6.66 -21.51
C SER A 459 3.25 7.57 -21.20
N ILE A 460 2.04 7.08 -21.46
CA ILE A 460 0.78 7.74 -21.09
C ILE A 460 0.13 6.91 -20.00
N ILE A 461 -0.15 7.57 -18.88
CA ILE A 461 -0.41 6.89 -17.62
C ILE A 461 -1.62 7.50 -16.96
N VAL A 462 -2.53 6.66 -16.46
CA VAL A 462 -3.67 7.17 -15.70
C VAL A 462 -3.19 7.93 -14.44
N PRO A 463 -3.80 9.09 -14.09
CA PRO A 463 -3.33 9.96 -13.03
C PRO A 463 -3.00 9.23 -11.73
N TYR A 464 -1.83 9.60 -11.19
CA TYR A 464 -1.33 9.27 -9.86
C TYR A 464 -1.06 7.79 -9.65
N SER A 465 -0.74 7.08 -10.72
CA SER A 465 -0.25 5.70 -10.66
C SER A 465 1.29 5.63 -10.73
N SER A 466 1.85 4.60 -10.08
CA SER A 466 3.29 4.48 -9.88
C SER A 466 4.16 4.27 -11.14
N PRO A 467 3.67 3.73 -12.27
CA PRO A 467 4.51 3.56 -13.47
C PRO A 467 5.18 4.86 -13.96
N ALA A 468 4.60 6.04 -13.70
CA ALA A 468 5.16 7.32 -14.14
C ALA A 468 6.51 7.60 -13.49
N TYR A 469 6.67 7.23 -12.21
CA TYR A 469 7.94 7.38 -11.50
C TYR A 469 8.98 6.36 -11.94
N VAL A 470 8.55 5.19 -12.45
CA VAL A 470 9.46 4.22 -13.08
C VAL A 470 9.99 4.77 -14.41
N ALA A 471 9.10 5.34 -15.23
CA ALA A 471 9.47 5.97 -16.49
C ALA A 471 10.45 7.13 -16.26
N SER A 472 10.11 8.05 -15.34
CA SER A 472 10.97 9.15 -14.92
C SER A 472 12.34 8.68 -14.45
N HIS A 473 12.40 7.62 -13.62
CA HIS A 473 13.66 7.03 -13.15
C HIS A 473 14.54 6.48 -14.28
N LEU A 474 13.93 6.01 -15.37
CA LEU A 474 14.62 5.55 -16.57
C LEU A 474 14.93 6.68 -17.58
N GLY A 475 14.56 7.92 -17.28
CA GLY A 475 14.66 9.04 -18.21
C GLY A 475 13.65 9.00 -19.35
N VAL A 476 12.60 8.17 -19.24
CA VAL A 476 11.50 8.09 -20.21
C VAL A 476 10.43 9.11 -19.81
N HIS A 477 10.01 9.93 -20.77
CA HIS A 477 8.97 10.92 -20.52
C HIS A 477 7.62 10.25 -20.21
N ALA A 478 6.94 10.74 -19.19
CA ALA A 478 5.66 10.24 -18.72
C ALA A 478 4.64 11.36 -18.65
N VAL A 479 3.41 11.08 -19.12
CA VAL A 479 2.30 12.01 -19.03
C VAL A 479 1.19 11.36 -18.21
N PHE A 480 0.85 11.95 -17.07
CA PHE A 480 -0.41 11.66 -16.41
C PHE A 480 -1.55 12.27 -17.23
N PHE A 481 -2.51 11.46 -17.65
CA PHE A 481 -3.57 11.92 -18.54
C PHE A 481 -4.96 11.83 -17.91
N ASP A 482 -5.54 12.99 -17.59
CA ASP A 482 -6.92 13.11 -17.15
C ASP A 482 -7.83 13.41 -18.36
N PRO A 483 -8.61 12.43 -18.87
CA PRO A 483 -9.54 12.70 -19.96
C PRO A 483 -10.77 13.48 -19.50
N THR A 484 -11.03 13.58 -18.19
CA THR A 484 -12.24 14.20 -17.64
C THR A 484 -12.12 15.70 -17.44
N ILE A 485 -10.89 16.22 -17.33
CA ILE A 485 -10.60 17.63 -17.02
C ILE A 485 -11.17 18.00 -15.62
N GLU A 486 -11.33 17.02 -14.73
CA GLU A 486 -11.88 17.21 -13.40
C GLU A 486 -10.81 17.33 -12.31
N LEU A 487 -9.58 16.87 -12.57
CA LEU A 487 -8.52 16.84 -11.58
C LEU A 487 -7.67 18.10 -11.61
N ALA A 488 -7.33 18.57 -10.41
CA ALA A 488 -6.22 19.50 -10.22
C ALA A 488 -4.93 18.69 -10.00
N PRO A 489 -3.81 19.04 -10.67
CA PRO A 489 -2.51 18.41 -10.44
C PRO A 489 -2.10 18.42 -8.95
N SER A 490 -2.09 17.24 -8.32
CA SER A 490 -1.81 17.07 -6.89
C SER A 490 -0.76 15.98 -6.62
N PHE A 491 -0.04 15.55 -7.65
CA PHE A 491 1.06 14.59 -7.55
C PHE A 491 2.36 15.27 -7.13
N GLU A 492 3.31 14.47 -6.66
CA GLU A 492 4.66 14.95 -6.43
C GLU A 492 5.34 15.28 -7.76
N ARG A 493 5.96 16.45 -7.86
CA ARG A 493 6.70 16.82 -9.06
C ARG A 493 7.96 15.96 -9.17
N ALA A 494 8.16 15.35 -10.33
CA ALA A 494 9.38 14.63 -10.67
C ALA A 494 9.83 15.04 -12.08
N PRO A 495 11.14 14.92 -12.41
CA PRO A 495 11.62 15.19 -13.75
C PRO A 495 10.91 14.31 -14.78
N ASN A 496 10.64 14.84 -15.97
CA ASN A 496 10.02 14.09 -17.08
C ASN A 496 8.63 13.50 -16.76
N ILE A 497 7.91 14.07 -15.79
CA ILE A 497 6.49 13.75 -15.55
C ILE A 497 5.67 15.02 -15.74
N ASP A 498 4.84 15.02 -16.78
CA ASP A 498 3.86 16.06 -17.06
C ASP A 498 2.44 15.58 -16.75
N PHE A 499 1.50 16.52 -16.76
CA PHE A 499 0.07 16.27 -16.58
C PHE A 499 -0.71 16.90 -17.72
N ALA A 500 -1.55 16.11 -18.36
CA ALA A 500 -2.45 16.53 -19.41
C ALA A 500 -3.89 16.51 -18.90
N SER A 501 -4.54 17.67 -18.94
CA SER A 501 -5.95 17.86 -18.63
C SER A 501 -6.76 17.92 -19.93
N GLY A 502 -7.18 16.76 -20.42
CA GLY A 502 -7.89 16.61 -21.68
C GLY A 502 -6.99 16.39 -22.89
N ARG A 503 -7.64 15.98 -23.98
CA ARG A 503 -7.01 15.50 -25.21
C ARG A 503 -6.04 16.48 -25.86
N ASP A 504 -6.41 17.75 -25.96
CA ASP A 504 -5.60 18.73 -26.71
C ASP A 504 -4.26 19.01 -26.00
N GLU A 505 -4.28 19.04 -24.66
CA GLU A 505 -3.06 19.17 -23.86
C GLU A 505 -2.20 17.90 -23.96
N LEU A 506 -2.82 16.71 -23.99
CA LEU A 506 -2.11 15.46 -24.21
C LEU A 506 -1.40 15.44 -25.56
N LEU A 507 -2.08 15.82 -26.65
CA LEU A 507 -1.49 15.87 -27.99
C LEU A 507 -0.25 16.77 -28.02
N ARG A 508 -0.37 17.97 -27.43
CA ARG A 508 0.73 18.93 -27.36
C ARG A 508 1.93 18.35 -26.61
N LEU A 509 1.72 17.85 -25.39
CA LEU A 509 2.81 17.30 -24.55
C LEU A 509 3.49 16.10 -25.20
N VAL A 510 2.71 15.20 -25.81
CA VAL A 510 3.27 14.02 -26.49
C VAL A 510 4.09 14.43 -27.72
N THR A 511 3.60 15.38 -28.51
CA THR A 511 4.33 15.90 -29.68
C THR A 511 5.64 16.57 -29.26
N ASP A 512 5.59 17.43 -28.23
CA ASP A 512 6.76 18.13 -27.68
C ASP A 512 7.81 17.11 -27.19
N ALA A 513 7.39 16.07 -26.46
CA ALA A 513 8.27 15.03 -25.94
C ALA A 513 8.94 14.20 -27.06
N ILE A 514 8.19 13.84 -28.10
CA ILE A 514 8.73 13.11 -29.26
C ILE A 514 9.72 13.98 -30.02
N GLY A 515 9.40 15.25 -30.27
CA GLY A 515 10.27 16.20 -30.95
C GLY A 515 11.59 16.43 -30.19
N ALA A 516 11.52 16.61 -28.87
CA ALA A 516 12.70 16.77 -28.02
C ALA A 516 13.62 15.54 -28.06
N LYS A 517 13.05 14.32 -28.06
CA LYS A 517 13.81 13.07 -28.16
C LYS A 517 14.50 12.93 -29.51
N ALA A 518 13.82 13.23 -30.61
CA ALA A 518 14.41 13.20 -31.95
C ALA A 518 15.58 14.18 -32.09
N ALA A 519 15.43 15.39 -31.54
CA ALA A 519 16.49 16.38 -31.51
C ALA A 519 17.72 15.91 -30.71
N ALA A 520 17.52 15.23 -29.57
CA ALA A 520 18.60 14.71 -28.74
C ALA A 520 19.39 13.56 -29.40
N VAL A 521 18.74 12.75 -30.25
CA VAL A 521 19.37 11.64 -30.99
C VAL A 521 20.00 12.11 -32.30
N GLY A 522 19.75 13.36 -32.72
CA GLY A 522 20.26 13.91 -33.98
C GLY A 522 19.51 13.36 -35.20
N ASP A 523 18.25 12.99 -35.04
CA ASP A 523 17.41 12.49 -36.14
C ASP A 523 16.89 13.68 -36.98
N PRO A 524 17.31 13.83 -38.26
CA PRO A 524 16.92 14.96 -39.09
C PRO A 524 15.45 14.90 -39.57
N ALA A 525 14.71 13.82 -39.33
CA ALA A 525 13.37 13.60 -39.88
C ALA A 525 12.23 14.40 -39.22
N ILE A 526 12.46 15.10 -38.09
CA ILE A 526 11.43 15.86 -37.34
C ILE A 526 11.79 17.34 -37.26
N ARG A 527 12.09 17.96 -38.40
CA ARG A 527 12.23 19.41 -38.55
C ARG A 527 11.35 19.88 -39.71
N SER A 528 10.04 19.97 -39.48
CA SER A 528 9.12 20.71 -40.35
C SER A 528 7.88 21.10 -39.58
#